data_AF-A0A7K0U3E1-F1
#
_entry.id   AF-A0A7K0U3E1-F1
#
_cell.length_a   1.000
_cell.length_b   1.000
_cell.length_c   1.000
_cell.angle_alpha   90.00
_cell.angle_beta   90.00
_cell.angle_gamma   90.00
#
_symmetry.space_group_name_H-M   'P 1'
#
loop_
_entity.id
_entity.type
_entity.pdbx_description
1 polymer ?
#
loop_
_entity_poly.entity_id
_entity_poly.type
_entity_poly.pdbx_seq_one_letter_code
_entity_poly.pdbx_strand_id
1 'polypeptide(L)'
;MIGASRYVAVAGVAATVTFVATPLVEKFARRVGWVVEPDARRVHTKATPDVGGIAMFLGFLAAMAAAWAMGSFRSIFAGNSEALGLLVGCGVVFLVGLVDDIKEISAPAKVTGIVLGAVVFVIFGVNMYY
;
A
#
# COMPACT_ATOMS: atom_id res chain seq x y z
N MET A 1 -7.53 15.01 -22.55
CA MET A 1 -7.33 15.25 -21.10
C MET A 1 -8.15 14.24 -20.32
N ILE A 2 -7.60 13.68 -19.24
CA ILE A 2 -8.32 12.70 -18.40
C ILE A 2 -9.37 13.48 -17.59
N GLY A 3 -10.65 13.11 -17.74
CA GLY A 3 -11.73 13.78 -17.02
C GLY A 3 -11.70 13.49 -15.52
N ALA A 4 -12.07 14.47 -14.69
CA ALA A 4 -12.12 14.35 -13.23
C ALA A 4 -12.91 13.11 -12.75
N SER A 5 -13.99 12.76 -13.46
CA SER A 5 -14.81 11.58 -13.18
C SER A 5 -14.03 10.26 -13.19
N ARG A 6 -12.96 10.16 -14.02
CA ARG A 6 -12.11 8.97 -14.08
C ARG A 6 -11.22 8.85 -12.85
N TYR A 7 -10.66 9.96 -12.37
CA TYR A 7 -9.90 9.98 -11.12
C TYR A 7 -10.78 9.63 -9.93
N VAL A 8 -12.00 10.19 -9.87
CA VAL A 8 -13.00 9.83 -8.84
C VAL A 8 -13.36 8.36 -8.90
N ALA A 9 -13.51 7.77 -10.09
CA ALA A 9 -13.77 6.34 -10.22
C ALA A 9 -12.61 5.48 -9.67
N VAL A 10 -11.35 5.81 -10.00
CA VAL A 10 -10.18 5.10 -9.44
C VAL A 10 -10.13 5.23 -7.91
N ALA A 11 -10.34 6.44 -7.39
CA ALA A 11 -10.36 6.68 -5.95
C ALA A 11 -11.50 5.91 -5.26
N GLY A 12 -12.68 5.86 -5.90
CA GLY A 12 -13.82 5.08 -5.43
C GLY A 12 -13.53 3.58 -5.37
N VAL A 13 -12.82 3.03 -6.36
CA VAL A 13 -12.35 1.63 -6.33
C VAL A 13 -11.39 1.42 -5.15
N ALA A 14 -10.39 2.28 -4.99
CA ALA A 14 -9.42 2.18 -3.89
C ALA A 14 -10.12 2.18 -2.52
N ALA A 15 -11.04 3.14 -2.31
CA ALA A 15 -11.79 3.30 -1.07
C ALA A 15 -12.69 2.08 -0.80
N THR A 16 -13.42 1.61 -1.81
CA THR A 16 -14.35 0.47 -1.67
C THR A 16 -13.58 -0.80 -1.35
N VAL A 17 -12.50 -1.08 -2.08
CA VAL A 17 -11.70 -2.30 -1.87
C VAL A 17 -11.03 -2.26 -0.50
N THR A 18 -10.46 -1.12 -0.10
CA THR A 18 -9.88 -0.96 1.23
C THR A 18 -10.93 -1.20 2.32
N PHE A 19 -12.09 -0.55 2.22
CA PHE A 19 -13.19 -0.67 3.19
C PHE A 19 -13.68 -2.11 3.34
N VAL A 20 -13.85 -2.84 2.23
CA VAL A 20 -14.27 -4.25 2.25
C VAL A 20 -13.16 -5.17 2.76
N ALA A 21 -11.89 -4.88 2.43
CA ALA A 21 -10.75 -5.69 2.86
C ALA A 21 -10.44 -5.50 4.35
N THR A 22 -10.65 -4.32 4.93
CA THR A 22 -10.35 -4.02 6.35
C THR A 22 -10.94 -5.05 7.33
N PRO A 23 -12.25 -5.37 7.34
CA PRO A 23 -12.79 -6.37 8.28
C PRO A 23 -12.30 -7.80 8.00
N LEU A 24 -11.92 -8.12 6.75
CA LEU A 24 -11.34 -9.42 6.40
C LEU A 24 -9.91 -9.54 6.95
N VAL A 25 -9.11 -8.50 6.77
CA VAL A 25 -7.74 -8.40 7.30
C VAL A 25 -7.77 -8.43 8.83
N GLU A 26 -8.70 -7.71 9.47
CA GLU A 26 -8.87 -7.78 10.93
C GLU A 26 -9.16 -9.21 11.40
N LYS A 27 -10.13 -9.90 10.77
CA LYS A 27 -10.45 -11.29 11.13
C LYS A 27 -9.26 -12.23 10.93
N PHE A 28 -8.51 -12.04 9.84
CA PHE A 28 -7.31 -12.81 9.57
C PHE A 28 -6.24 -12.56 10.62
N ALA A 29 -5.92 -11.30 10.91
CA ALA A 29 -4.92 -10.89 11.89
C ALA A 29 -5.20 -11.47 13.27
N ARG A 30 -6.47 -11.42 13.72
CA ARG A 30 -6.90 -12.04 14.99
C ARG A 30 -6.70 -13.55 15.01
N ARG A 31 -6.90 -14.25 13.87
CA ARG A 31 -6.70 -15.71 13.78
C ARG A 31 -5.23 -16.11 13.84
N VAL A 32 -4.35 -15.32 13.23
CA VAL A 32 -2.90 -15.62 13.19
C VAL A 32 -2.12 -15.00 14.35
N GLY A 33 -2.80 -14.25 15.23
CA GLY A 33 -2.18 -13.60 16.40
C GLY A 33 -1.41 -12.33 16.07
N TRP A 34 -1.63 -11.71 14.92
CA TRP A 34 -1.04 -10.40 14.56
C TRP A 34 -1.85 -9.26 15.20
N VAL A 35 -1.89 -9.28 16.52
CA VAL A 35 -2.58 -8.31 17.36
C VAL A 35 -1.60 -7.77 18.37
N VAL A 36 -1.78 -6.51 18.75
CA VAL A 36 -0.99 -5.92 19.82
C VAL A 36 -1.85 -5.75 21.05
N GLU A 37 -1.31 -6.23 22.16
CA GLU A 37 -1.93 -6.15 23.47
C GLU A 37 -1.89 -4.71 24.04
N PRO A 38 -2.86 -4.36 24.90
CA PRO A 38 -2.81 -3.14 25.69
C PRO A 38 -1.51 -3.03 26.51
N ASP A 39 -0.87 -1.87 26.46
CA ASP A 39 0.32 -1.52 27.25
C ASP A 39 0.05 -0.16 27.94
N ALA A 40 0.79 0.17 29.00
CA ALA A 40 0.71 1.45 29.71
C ALA A 40 0.94 2.67 28.81
N ARG A 41 1.54 2.46 27.62
CA ARG A 41 1.77 3.48 26.58
C ARG A 41 0.66 3.57 25.53
N ARG A 42 -0.27 2.61 25.46
CA ARG A 42 -1.31 2.53 24.42
C ARG A 42 -2.68 2.88 25.00
N VAL A 43 -3.46 3.68 24.26
CA VAL A 43 -4.83 4.09 24.67
C VAL A 43 -5.88 2.98 24.49
N HIS A 44 -5.55 1.92 23.74
CA HIS A 44 -6.47 0.82 23.48
C HIS A 44 -6.56 -0.14 24.66
N THR A 45 -7.77 -0.43 25.10
CA THR A 45 -8.05 -1.38 26.20
C THR A 45 -8.28 -2.81 25.73
N LYS A 46 -8.24 -3.06 24.42
CA LYS A 46 -8.45 -4.36 23.78
C LYS A 46 -7.34 -4.61 22.77
N ALA A 47 -6.99 -5.88 22.55
CA ALA A 47 -6.06 -6.27 21.51
C ALA A 47 -6.53 -5.81 20.13
N THR A 48 -5.72 -5.00 19.45
CA THR A 48 -6.01 -4.43 18.13
C THR A 48 -5.07 -5.01 17.07
N PRO A 49 -5.57 -5.42 15.90
CA PRO A 49 -4.72 -5.77 14.76
C PRO A 49 -3.85 -4.59 14.33
N ASP A 50 -2.56 -4.84 14.06
CA ASP A 50 -1.60 -3.80 13.64
C ASP A 50 -1.20 -3.93 12.15
N VAL A 51 -1.97 -4.68 11.35
CA VAL A 51 -1.66 -5.01 9.94
C VAL A 51 -2.65 -4.39 8.95
N GLY A 52 -3.18 -3.20 9.27
CA GLY A 52 -4.14 -2.48 8.44
C GLY A 52 -3.59 -2.11 7.04
N GLY A 53 -2.26 -2.00 6.92
CA GLY A 53 -1.57 -1.76 5.66
C GLY A 53 -1.90 -2.77 4.56
N ILE A 54 -2.23 -4.03 4.91
CA ILE A 54 -2.62 -5.06 3.94
C ILE A 54 -3.87 -4.62 3.17
N ALA A 55 -4.89 -4.13 3.88
CA ALA A 55 -6.14 -3.69 3.25
C ALA A 55 -5.91 -2.48 2.33
N MET A 56 -5.08 -1.53 2.76
CA MET A 56 -4.74 -0.35 1.96
C MET A 56 -3.93 -0.72 0.71
N PHE A 57 -2.98 -1.64 0.83
CA PHE A 57 -2.18 -2.08 -0.32
C PHE A 57 -3.03 -2.84 -1.35
N LEU A 58 -3.98 -3.68 -0.91
CA LEU A 58 -4.96 -4.29 -1.81
C LEU A 58 -5.83 -3.25 -2.53
N GLY A 59 -6.27 -2.20 -1.82
CA GLY A 59 -6.99 -1.08 -2.41
C GLY A 59 -6.17 -0.35 -3.47
N PHE A 60 -4.89 -0.09 -3.20
CA PHE A 60 -3.95 0.51 -4.15
C PHE A 60 -3.76 -0.36 -5.41
N LEU A 61 -3.54 -1.67 -5.24
CA LEU A 61 -3.41 -2.60 -6.37
C LEU A 61 -4.68 -2.63 -7.23
N ALA A 62 -5.85 -2.68 -6.60
CA ALA A 62 -7.12 -2.66 -7.32
C ALA A 62 -7.34 -1.33 -8.06
N ALA A 63 -6.95 -0.20 -7.47
CA ALA A 63 -7.01 1.11 -8.10
C ALA A 63 -6.10 1.19 -9.34
N MET A 64 -4.87 0.67 -9.23
CA MET A 64 -3.94 0.57 -10.36
C MET A 64 -4.49 -0.30 -11.48
N ALA A 65 -5.04 -1.47 -11.14
CA ALA A 65 -5.67 -2.37 -12.10
C ALA A 65 -6.90 -1.72 -12.78
N ALA A 66 -7.73 -1.00 -12.04
CA ALA A 66 -8.87 -0.28 -12.58
C ALA A 66 -8.44 0.87 -13.51
N ALA A 67 -7.42 1.64 -13.12
CA ALA A 67 -6.86 2.69 -13.95
C ALA A 67 -6.31 2.14 -15.28
N TRP A 68 -5.61 1.01 -15.22
CA TRP A 68 -5.11 0.30 -16.41
C TRP A 68 -6.25 -0.19 -17.30
N ALA A 69 -7.26 -0.85 -16.73
CA ALA A 69 -8.40 -1.43 -17.46
C ALA A 69 -9.30 -0.38 -18.13
N MET A 70 -9.44 0.81 -17.54
CA MET A 70 -10.27 1.88 -18.12
C MET A 70 -9.71 2.47 -19.42
N GLY A 71 -8.42 2.24 -19.75
CA GLY A 71 -7.75 2.78 -20.95
C GLY A 71 -7.57 4.30 -20.99
N SER A 72 -8.34 5.06 -20.19
CA SER A 72 -8.25 6.52 -20.10
C SER A 72 -6.90 6.99 -19.56
N PHE A 73 -6.19 6.13 -18.82
CA PHE A 73 -4.87 6.38 -18.26
C PHE A 73 -3.73 5.77 -19.09
N ARG A 74 -3.99 5.33 -20.33
CA ARG A 74 -2.99 4.61 -21.14
C ARG A 74 -1.66 5.33 -21.29
N SER A 75 -1.65 6.67 -21.33
CA SER A 75 -0.40 7.47 -21.37
C SER A 75 0.47 7.33 -20.13
N ILE A 76 -0.10 6.94 -18.99
CA ILE A 76 0.64 6.69 -17.73
C ILE A 76 1.26 5.28 -17.73
N PHE A 77 0.62 4.32 -18.42
CA PHE A 77 1.04 2.91 -18.42
C PHE A 77 1.84 2.50 -19.66
N ALA A 78 1.76 3.26 -20.75
CA ALA A 78 2.38 2.91 -22.03
C ALA A 78 3.58 3.81 -22.32
N GLY A 79 4.71 3.19 -22.69
CA GLY A 79 5.90 3.91 -23.15
C GLY A 79 6.86 4.36 -22.04
N ASN A 80 6.57 4.08 -20.77
CA ASN A 80 7.50 4.28 -19.65
C ASN A 80 7.43 3.11 -18.65
N SER A 81 8.36 3.12 -17.69
CA SER A 81 8.45 2.13 -16.60
C SER A 81 7.91 2.66 -15.27
N GLU A 82 7.30 3.85 -15.25
CA GLU A 82 6.98 4.56 -14.01
C GLU A 82 5.88 3.85 -13.22
N ALA A 83 4.80 3.42 -13.87
CA ALA A 83 3.72 2.70 -13.21
C ALA A 83 4.20 1.37 -12.60
N LEU A 84 5.11 0.67 -13.29
CA LEU A 84 5.74 -0.54 -12.77
C LEU A 84 6.68 -0.24 -11.60
N GLY A 85 7.48 0.82 -11.71
CA GLY A 85 8.32 1.31 -10.62
C GLY A 85 7.53 1.67 -9.37
N LEU A 86 6.37 2.31 -9.54
CA LEU A 86 5.45 2.62 -8.46
C LEU A 86 4.96 1.35 -7.77
N LEU A 87 4.49 0.35 -8.53
CA LEU A 87 4.03 -0.93 -7.99
C LEU A 87 5.12 -1.66 -7.21
N VAL A 88 6.33 -1.77 -7.77
CA VAL A 88 7.44 -2.49 -7.15
C VAL A 88 7.95 -1.73 -5.91
N GLY A 89 8.18 -0.42 -6.01
CA GLY A 89 8.71 0.38 -4.90
C GLY A 89 7.73 0.49 -3.74
N CYS A 90 6.44 0.72 -4.01
CA CYS A 90 5.40 0.65 -2.98
C CYS A 90 5.30 -0.76 -2.39
N GLY A 91 5.46 -1.81 -3.19
CA GLY A 91 5.50 -3.19 -2.72
C GLY A 91 6.65 -3.45 -1.74
N VAL A 92 7.85 -2.94 -2.02
CA VAL A 92 9.00 -3.04 -1.10
C VAL A 92 8.70 -2.34 0.21
N VAL A 93 8.22 -1.09 0.17
CA VAL A 93 7.90 -0.32 1.40
C VAL A 93 6.79 -0.99 2.19
N PHE A 94 5.76 -1.51 1.51
CA PHE A 94 4.67 -2.27 2.12
C PHE A 94 5.20 -3.52 2.83
N LEU A 95 6.06 -4.30 2.20
CA LEU A 95 6.62 -5.51 2.81
C LEU A 95 7.48 -5.19 4.04
N VAL A 96 8.27 -4.12 3.98
CA VAL A 96 9.07 -3.66 5.13
C VAL A 96 8.16 -3.26 6.29
N GLY A 97 7.11 -2.49 6.02
CA GLY A 97 6.10 -2.12 7.02
C GLY A 97 5.40 -3.34 7.60
N LEU A 98 4.94 -4.26 6.75
CA LEU A 98 4.27 -5.48 7.19
C LEU A 98 5.17 -6.36 8.08
N VAL A 99 6.45 -6.50 7.73
CA VAL A 99 7.40 -7.27 8.56
C VAL A 99 7.63 -6.58 9.90
N ASP A 100 7.72 -5.25 9.92
CA ASP A 100 7.83 -4.46 11.15
C ASP A 100 6.61 -4.63 12.06
N ASP A 101 5.41 -4.57 11.48
CA ASP A 101 4.13 -4.74 12.19
C ASP A 101 4.01 -6.14 12.84
N ILE A 102 4.65 -7.17 12.25
CA ILE A 102 4.58 -8.55 12.74
C ILE A 102 5.74 -8.88 13.71
N LYS A 103 6.95 -8.38 13.47
CA LYS A 103 8.18 -8.85 14.15
C LYS A 103 9.05 -7.77 14.76
N GLU A 104 8.64 -6.51 14.81
CA GLU A 104 9.40 -5.35 15.30
C GLU A 104 10.87 -5.37 14.84
N ILE A 105 11.14 -4.74 13.70
CA ILE A 105 12.50 -4.74 13.14
C ILE A 105 13.33 -3.60 13.70
N SER A 106 14.66 -3.75 13.68
CA SER A 106 15.56 -2.69 14.13
C SER A 106 15.44 -1.43 13.26
N ALA A 107 15.60 -0.25 13.87
CA ALA A 107 15.52 1.03 13.16
C ALA A 107 16.45 1.09 11.91
N PRO A 108 17.70 0.59 11.95
CA PRO A 108 18.54 0.55 10.75
C PRO A 108 17.99 -0.36 9.64
N ALA A 109 17.41 -1.51 9.99
CA ALA A 109 16.80 -2.42 9.01
C ALA A 109 15.58 -1.78 8.34
N LYS A 110 14.72 -1.10 9.11
CA LYS A 110 13.56 -0.37 8.59
C LYS A 110 13.97 0.73 7.61
N VAL A 111 14.96 1.55 8.01
CA VAL A 111 15.49 2.61 7.14
C VAL A 111 16.09 2.01 5.86
N THR A 112 16.86 0.93 5.97
CA THR A 112 17.45 0.25 4.80
C THR A 112 16.36 -0.22 3.84
N GLY A 113 15.29 -0.83 4.36
CA GLY A 113 14.15 -1.26 3.56
C GLY A 113 13.45 -0.12 2.81
N ILE A 114 13.25 1.02 3.48
CA ILE A 114 12.67 2.22 2.85
C ILE A 114 13.60 2.78 1.77
N VAL A 115 14.90 2.82 2.04
CA VAL A 115 15.91 3.26 1.06
C VAL A 115 15.90 2.34 -0.17
N LEU A 116 15.77 1.03 0.00
CA LEU A 116 15.62 0.10 -1.12
C LEU A 116 14.36 0.40 -1.95
N GLY A 117 13.23 0.70 -1.31
CA GLY A 117 12.02 1.13 -2.01
C GLY A 117 12.22 2.43 -2.81
N ALA A 118 12.94 3.41 -2.24
CA ALA A 118 13.28 4.65 -2.92
C ALA A 118 14.23 4.43 -4.11
N VAL A 119 15.22 3.54 -3.97
CA VAL A 119 16.13 3.16 -5.07
C VAL A 119 15.35 2.53 -6.22
N VAL A 120 14.32 1.72 -5.95
CA VAL A 120 13.43 1.21 -7.00
C VAL A 120 12.77 2.34 -7.76
N PHE A 121 12.23 3.37 -7.10
CA PHE A 121 11.64 4.51 -7.79
C PHE A 121 12.65 5.21 -8.72
N VAL A 122 13.89 5.39 -8.27
CA VAL A 122 14.97 6.01 -9.06
C VAL A 122 15.32 5.16 -10.28
N ILE A 123 15.52 3.84 -10.12
CA ILE A 123 15.88 2.93 -11.21
C ILE A 123 14.81 2.89 -12.30
N PHE A 124 13.53 2.92 -11.91
CA PHE A 124 12.40 2.90 -12.83
C PHE A 124 12.07 4.28 -13.42
N GLY A 125 12.83 5.32 -13.06
CA GLY A 125 12.64 6.68 -13.57
C GLY A 125 11.33 7.32 -13.11
N VAL A 126 10.83 6.95 -11.93
CA VAL A 126 9.62 7.56 -11.37
C VAL A 126 9.92 9.00 -11.00
N ASN A 127 9.31 9.93 -11.73
CA ASN A 127 9.50 11.37 -11.55
C ASN A 127 8.13 12.06 -11.51
N MET A 128 8.03 13.20 -10.81
CA MET A 128 6.80 14.01 -10.76
C MET A 128 6.77 15.14 -11.80
N TYR A 129 7.78 15.24 -12.66
CA TYR A 129 7.86 16.29 -13.68
C TYR A 129 6.99 15.90 -14.89
N TYR A 130 5.91 16.66 -15.08
CA TYR A 130 5.20 16.79 -16.36
C TYR A 130 5.83 17.93 -17.17
#